data_AF-A0A3M1LB00-F1
#
_entry.id   AF-A0A3M1LB00-F1
#
_cell.length_a   1.000
_cell.length_b   1.000
_cell.length_c   1.000
_cell.angle_alpha   90.00
_cell.angle_beta   90.00
_cell.angle_gamma   90.00
#
_symmetry.space_group_name_H-M   'P 1'
#
loop_
_entity.id
_entity.type
_entity.pdbx_description
1 polymer ?
#
loop_
_entity_poly.entity_id
_entity_poly.type
_entity_poly.pdbx_seq_one_letter_code
_entity_poly.pdbx_strand_id
1 'polypeptide(L)'
;MVTKVDCEIDEIKKVDYAIDKIKKVAYSMDEIREEARYLVEKGVITRHQPIYAMCEFIPPRDWISVECELERNDYTFRDHICDLLCQEEWDED
;
A
#
# COMPACT_ATOMS: atom_id res chain seq x y z
N MET A 1 15.14 -32.52 -1.72
CA MET A 1 16.25 -31.95 -0.93
C MET A 1 16.17 -30.45 -1.12
N VAL A 2 15.44 -29.76 -0.23
CA VAL A 2 15.23 -28.30 -0.35
C VAL A 2 16.55 -27.65 0.03
N THR A 3 17.12 -26.91 -0.92
CA THR A 3 18.48 -26.40 -0.84
C THR A 3 18.57 -25.32 0.23
N LYS A 4 19.64 -25.34 1.02
CA LYS A 4 19.99 -24.35 2.05
C LYS A 4 19.92 -22.88 1.57
N VAL A 5 19.92 -22.68 0.26
CA VAL A 5 19.80 -21.40 -0.46
C VAL A 5 18.40 -20.77 -0.33
N ASP A 6 17.33 -21.55 -0.25
CA ASP A 6 15.96 -21.00 -0.19
C ASP A 6 15.66 -20.27 1.13
N CYS A 7 16.34 -20.66 2.22
CA CYS A 7 16.18 -20.03 3.54
C CYS A 7 16.96 -18.70 3.63
N GLU A 8 18.15 -18.63 3.01
CA GLU A 8 18.96 -17.40 2.95
C GLU A 8 18.32 -16.33 2.05
N ILE A 9 17.61 -16.73 1.00
CA ILE A 9 16.88 -15.79 0.12
C ILE A 9 15.70 -15.13 0.86
N ASP A 10 15.03 -15.82 1.79
CA ASP A 10 13.92 -15.26 2.57
C ASP A 10 14.42 -14.15 3.52
N GLU A 11 15.58 -14.35 4.16
CA GLU A 11 16.21 -13.35 5.02
C GLU A 11 16.73 -12.14 4.24
N ILE A 12 17.31 -12.36 3.06
CA ILE A 12 17.75 -11.28 2.17
C ILE A 12 16.53 -10.47 1.69
N LYS A 13 15.43 -11.12 1.30
CA LYS A 13 14.17 -10.43 0.94
C LYS A 13 13.58 -9.64 2.10
N LYS A 14 13.73 -10.12 3.34
CA LYS A 14 13.24 -9.42 4.53
C LYS A 14 14.03 -8.14 4.81
N VAL A 15 15.33 -8.20 4.62
CA VAL A 15 16.22 -7.03 4.75
C VAL A 15 15.99 -6.05 3.60
N ASP A 16 15.82 -6.54 2.37
CA ASP A 16 15.51 -5.70 1.20
C ASP A 16 14.12 -5.03 1.35
N TYR A 17 13.10 -5.77 1.78
CA TYR A 17 11.77 -5.24 2.14
C TYR A 17 11.86 -4.22 3.28
N ALA A 18 12.68 -4.46 4.31
CA ALA A 18 12.88 -3.50 5.39
C ALA A 18 13.64 -2.25 4.93
N ILE A 19 14.64 -2.38 4.06
CA ILE A 19 15.42 -1.25 3.50
C ILE A 19 14.55 -0.41 2.55
N ASP A 20 13.75 -1.06 1.70
CA ASP A 20 12.76 -0.43 0.83
C ASP A 20 11.72 0.33 1.66
N LYS A 21 11.16 -0.31 2.68
CA LYS A 21 10.20 0.29 3.61
C LYS A 21 10.78 1.44 4.46
N ILE A 22 12.08 1.38 4.81
CA ILE A 22 12.78 2.47 5.51
C ILE A 22 13.08 3.66 4.58
N LYS A 23 13.22 3.44 3.26
CA LYS A 23 13.40 4.52 2.27
C LYS A 23 12.09 5.20 1.87
N LYS A 24 10.95 4.51 1.98
CA LYS A 24 9.59 5.05 1.73
C LYS A 24 9.06 5.93 2.87
N VAL A 25 9.86 6.86 3.38
CA VAL A 25 9.38 7.84 4.40
C VAL A 25 8.37 8.83 3.79
N ALA A 26 8.33 8.93 2.46
CA ALA A 26 7.36 9.71 1.70
C ALA A 26 6.53 8.77 0.81
N TYR A 27 5.40 8.29 1.34
CA TYR A 27 4.38 7.64 0.51
C TYR A 27 3.88 8.68 -0.49
N SER A 28 4.15 8.48 -1.77
CA SER A 28 3.52 9.31 -2.81
C SER A 28 2.09 8.83 -3.09
N MET A 29 1.24 9.66 -3.69
CA MET A 29 -0.13 9.24 -4.06
C MET A 29 -0.16 7.96 -4.90
N ASP A 30 0.75 7.81 -5.87
CA ASP A 30 0.91 6.57 -6.64
C ASP A 30 1.17 5.35 -5.74
N GLU A 31 2.00 5.47 -4.71
CA GLU A 31 2.29 4.35 -3.80
C GLU A 31 1.07 4.00 -2.94
N ILE A 32 0.31 5.01 -2.49
CA ILE A 32 -0.92 4.80 -1.73
C ILE A 32 -1.96 4.07 -2.61
N ARG A 33 -2.05 4.45 -3.90
CA ARG A 33 -2.92 3.80 -4.88
C ARG A 33 -2.46 2.38 -5.20
N GLU A 34 -1.16 2.16 -5.39
CA GLU A 34 -0.60 0.83 -5.65
C GLU A 34 -0.85 -0.12 -4.47
N GLU A 35 -0.65 0.35 -3.23
CA GLU A 35 -0.94 -0.44 -2.03
C GLU A 35 -2.45 -0.74 -1.93
N ALA A 36 -3.31 0.23 -2.25
CA ALA A 36 -4.75 0.03 -2.28
C ALA A 36 -5.15 -1.04 -3.32
N ARG A 37 -4.58 -0.96 -4.53
CA ARG A 37 -4.78 -1.92 -5.61
C ARG A 37 -4.31 -3.31 -5.18
N TYR A 38 -3.11 -3.43 -4.62
CA TYR A 38 -2.56 -4.68 -4.12
C TYR A 38 -3.46 -5.36 -3.09
N LEU A 39 -3.99 -4.58 -2.13
CA LEU A 39 -4.90 -5.10 -1.10
C LEU A 39 -6.26 -5.53 -1.67
N VAL A 40 -6.75 -4.83 -2.70
CA VAL A 40 -7.98 -5.22 -3.43
C VAL A 40 -7.75 -6.49 -4.25
N GLU A 41 -6.65 -6.60 -4.98
CA GLU A 41 -6.27 -7.79 -5.76
C GLU A 41 -6.06 -9.01 -4.86
N LYS A 42 -5.48 -8.81 -3.67
CA LYS A 42 -5.36 -9.85 -2.65
C LYS A 42 -6.70 -10.28 -2.03
N GLY A 43 -7.79 -9.53 -2.28
CA GLY A 43 -9.11 -9.77 -1.69
C GLY A 43 -9.16 -9.47 -0.20
N VAL A 44 -8.22 -8.66 0.31
CA VAL A 44 -8.12 -8.30 1.73
C VAL A 44 -9.04 -7.12 2.04
N ILE A 45 -9.11 -6.15 1.13
CA ILE A 45 -10.06 -5.04 1.19
C ILE A 45 -10.91 -4.99 -0.08
N THR A 46 -12.06 -4.35 -0.03
CA THR A 46 -12.92 -4.14 -1.21
C THR A 46 -12.83 -2.68 -1.64
N ARG A 47 -12.92 -2.41 -2.95
CA ARG A 47 -12.98 -1.04 -3.50
C ARG A 47 -14.08 -0.14 -2.89
N HIS A 48 -15.15 -0.71 -2.36
CA HIS A 48 -16.22 0.06 -1.71
C HIS A 48 -15.93 0.35 -0.23
N GLN A 49 -14.86 -0.22 0.32
CA GLN A 49 -14.43 0.11 1.66
C GLN A 49 -13.78 1.50 1.67
N PRO A 50 -13.87 2.19 2.81
CA PRO A 50 -13.21 3.47 3.00
C PRO A 50 -11.68 3.31 3.09
N ILE A 51 -10.95 4.37 2.76
CA ILE A 51 -9.47 4.39 2.77
C ILE A 51 -8.92 3.97 4.14
N TYR A 52 -9.61 4.30 5.24
CA TYR A 52 -9.19 3.87 6.59
C TYR A 52 -9.10 2.33 6.75
N ALA A 53 -9.74 1.52 5.90
CA ALA A 53 -9.62 0.06 5.95
C ALA A 53 -8.17 -0.41 5.69
N MET A 54 -7.37 0.40 4.98
CA MET A 54 -5.95 0.13 4.75
C MET A 54 -5.09 0.35 6.00
N CYS A 55 -5.58 1.09 7.00
CA CYS A 55 -4.88 1.36 8.26
C CYS A 55 -4.61 0.08 9.07
N GLU A 56 -5.41 -0.97 8.89
CA GLU A 56 -5.16 -2.28 9.51
C GLU A 56 -3.92 -3.00 8.93
N PHE A 57 -3.47 -2.60 7.74
CA PHE A 57 -2.37 -3.21 7.00
C PHE A 57 -1.11 -2.33 6.97
N ILE A 58 -1.29 -1.01 7.07
CA ILE A 58 -0.21 -0.04 7.11
C ILE A 58 0.16 0.24 8.57
N PRO A 59 1.45 0.16 8.96
CA PRO A 59 1.85 0.46 10.31
C PRO A 59 1.54 1.94 10.67
N PRO A 60 1.15 2.24 11.93
CA PRO A 60 0.69 3.58 12.33
C PRO A 60 1.70 4.71 12.06
N ARG A 61 2.99 4.38 12.04
CA ARG A 61 4.07 5.35 11.79
C ARG A 61 4.05 5.87 10.35
N ASP A 62 3.70 5.01 9.40
CA ASP A 62 3.73 5.34 7.98
C ASP A 62 2.38 5.96 7.55
N TRP A 63 1.31 5.65 8.28
CA TRP A 63 -0.02 6.24 8.09
C TRP A 63 -0.03 7.77 8.20
N ILE A 64 0.83 8.36 9.03
CA ILE A 64 0.96 9.82 9.16
C ILE A 64 1.43 10.45 7.84
N SER A 65 2.36 9.80 7.13
CA SER A 65 2.80 10.27 5.80
C SER A 65 1.68 10.12 4.77
N VAL A 66 0.92 9.02 4.84
CA VAL A 66 -0.23 8.75 3.97
C VAL A 66 -1.33 9.80 4.16
N GLU A 67 -1.69 10.12 5.40
CA GLU A 67 -2.67 11.16 5.74
C GLU A 67 -2.30 12.51 5.13
N CYS A 68 -1.04 12.91 5.32
CA CYS A 68 -0.53 14.19 4.84
C CYS A 68 -0.65 14.30 3.31
N GLU A 69 -0.35 13.23 2.58
CA GLU A 69 -0.44 13.21 1.11
C GLU A 69 -1.89 13.08 0.63
N LEU A 70 -2.76 12.35 1.34
CA LEU A 70 -4.20 12.32 1.06
C LEU A 70 -4.84 13.71 1.23
N GLU A 71 -4.57 14.39 2.36
CA GLU A 71 -5.08 15.74 2.61
C GLU A 71 -4.59 16.74 1.54
N ARG A 72 -3.35 16.59 1.10
CA ARG A 72 -2.77 17.43 0.04
C ARG A 72 -3.43 17.23 -1.33
N ASN A 73 -4.08 16.09 -1.55
CA ASN A 73 -4.80 15.74 -2.77
C ASN A 73 -6.33 15.80 -2.59
N ASP A 74 -6.81 16.46 -1.51
CA ASP A 74 -8.24 16.62 -1.17
C ASP A 74 -8.99 15.28 -0.93
N TYR A 75 -8.27 14.23 -0.51
CA TYR A 75 -8.87 12.97 -0.06
C TYR A 75 -9.02 12.91 1.45
N THR A 76 -10.08 12.27 1.91
CA THR A 76 -10.31 11.99 3.33
C THR A 76 -10.30 10.50 3.60
N PHE A 77 -9.99 10.10 4.83
CA PHE A 77 -10.05 8.68 5.22
C PHE A 77 -11.42 8.01 5.05
N ARG A 78 -12.48 8.81 4.95
CA ARG A 78 -13.85 8.34 4.73
C ARG A 78 -14.17 8.12 3.26
N ASP A 79 -13.37 8.68 2.35
CA ASP A 79 -13.51 8.41 0.93
C ASP A 79 -13.28 6.93 0.66
N HIS A 80 -13.91 6.45 -0.40
CA HIS A 80 -13.79 5.06 -0.79
C HIS A 80 -12.45 4.80 -1.47
N ILE A 81 -11.93 3.60 -1.31
CA ILE A 81 -10.76 3.12 -2.05
C ILE A 81 -11.01 3.23 -3.56
N CYS A 82 -12.25 3.02 -4.01
CA CYS A 82 -12.63 3.23 -5.40
C CYS A 82 -12.44 4.67 -5.87
N ASP A 83 -12.66 5.68 -5.02
CA ASP A 83 -12.44 7.09 -5.38
C ASP A 83 -10.95 7.36 -5.58
N LEU A 84 -10.13 6.85 -4.66
CA LEU A 84 -8.67 6.90 -4.74
C LEU A 84 -8.13 6.22 -6.02
N LEU A 85 -8.72 5.08 -6.40
CA LEU A 85 -8.35 4.30 -7.58
C LEU A 85 -9.01 4.79 -8.88
N CYS A 86 -10.12 5.53 -8.82
CA CYS A 86 -10.87 5.97 -10.02
C CYS A 86 -10.16 7.09 -10.78
N GLN A 87 -9.25 7.83 -10.14
CA GLN A 87 -8.47 8.88 -10.81
C GLN A 87 -7.33 8.36 -11.68
N GLU A 88 -6.90 7.13 -11.48
CA GLU A 88 -6.17 6.37 -12.49
C GLU A 88 -7.24 5.64 -13.30
N GLU A 89 -7.48 6.04 -14.54
CA GLU A 89 -8.32 5.28 -15.45
C GLU A 89 -8.00 3.78 -15.32
N TRP A 90 -9.03 2.99 -15.07
CA TRP A 90 -8.95 1.54 -15.19
C TRP A 90 -8.76 1.23 -16.69
N ASP A 91 -7.55 1.40 -17.18
CA ASP A 91 -7.08 0.83 -18.44
C ASP A 91 -6.91 -0.69 -18.24
N GLU A 92 -8.03 -1.40 -18.13
CA GLU A 92 -8.05 -2.85 -18.37
C GLU A 92 -9.18 -3.14 -19.40
N ASP A 93 -8.71 -3.41 -20.63
CA ASP A 93 -9.34 -3.90 -21.88
C ASP A 93 -10.70 -4.63 -21.77
#